data_AF-A0A423WQF7-F1
#
_entry.id   AF-A0A423WQF7-F1
#
_cell.length_a   1.000
_cell.length_b   1.000
_cell.length_c   1.000
_cell.angle_alpha   90.00
_cell.angle_beta   90.00
_cell.angle_gamma   90.00
#
_symmetry.space_group_name_H-M   'P 1'
#
loop_
_entity.id
_entity.type
_entity.pdbx_description
1 polymer ?
#
loop_
_entity_poly.entity_id
_entity_poly.type
_entity_poly.pdbx_seq_one_letter_code
_entity_poly.pdbx_strand_id
1 'polypeptide(L)'
;MEAPPKAPVSMSQTVLDLINHSMRHSPTGKVLGNQVYQLNKQDLEILDRFKHRTALTFGSNNTKWIIQAEAPRLACLHPFLMHVVLALTASHDRRLSSSDGNPTASELFHYYNATALFNYRLQCQDITPSERDAIWIASLFISAMQMCDIQAQRPEEAWPLRTSDPGEPNWLTLNLGKNDMWNLCDPTRTDSCFQVMLDKCSIRAEPEFTPYELKGDGFQNLPSEMLEYLNLDDPSTRASSPYFRAANIVSQLMPLEYNQSNIMKFITFLGLMQPEFRDLWTKKDPGVLLLLSYCRVEIDALAGSVGE
;
A
#
# COMPACT_ATOMS: atom_id res chain seq x y z
N MET A 1 -28.62 -11.48 52.27
CA MET A 1 -27.94 -10.43 51.51
C MET A 1 -27.75 -10.99 50.11
N GLU A 2 -28.70 -10.71 49.22
CA GLU A 2 -28.68 -11.20 47.85
C GLU A 2 -27.58 -10.48 47.08
N ALA A 3 -26.71 -11.23 46.40
CA ALA A 3 -25.69 -10.65 45.55
C ALA A 3 -26.37 -9.90 44.40
N PRO A 4 -25.90 -8.69 44.03
CA PRO A 4 -26.52 -7.94 42.96
C PRO A 4 -26.41 -8.74 41.66
N PRO A 5 -27.49 -8.77 40.83
CA PRO A 5 -27.47 -9.49 39.58
C PRO A 5 -26.39 -8.88 38.68
N LYS A 6 -25.42 -9.70 38.26
CA LYS A 6 -24.43 -9.30 37.26
C LYS A 6 -25.19 -8.93 35.99
N ALA A 7 -25.13 -7.66 35.60
CA ALA A 7 -25.69 -7.21 34.34
C ALA A 7 -25.09 -8.05 33.19
N PRO A 8 -25.88 -8.45 32.18
CA PRO A 8 -25.37 -9.18 31.05
C PRO A 8 -24.29 -8.34 30.36
N VAL A 9 -23.06 -8.87 30.31
CA VAL A 9 -21.95 -8.20 29.62
C VAL A 9 -22.28 -8.19 28.13
N SER A 10 -22.34 -7.00 27.53
CA SER A 10 -22.53 -6.85 26.09
C SER A 10 -21.41 -7.58 25.35
N MET A 11 -21.74 -8.40 24.35
CA MET A 11 -20.74 -9.10 23.52
C MET A 11 -19.67 -8.15 22.95
N SER A 12 -20.07 -6.93 22.56
CA SER A 12 -19.15 -5.90 22.08
C SER A 12 -18.17 -5.44 23.16
N GLN A 13 -18.59 -5.37 24.43
CA GLN A 13 -17.72 -5.02 25.54
C GLN A 13 -16.69 -6.13 25.79
N THR A 14 -17.13 -7.40 25.78
CA THR A 14 -16.21 -8.54 25.91
C THR A 14 -15.15 -8.55 24.81
N VAL A 15 -15.56 -8.27 23.56
CA VAL A 15 -14.63 -8.18 22.42
C VAL A 15 -13.65 -7.03 22.60
N LEU A 16 -14.13 -5.84 23.00
CA LEU A 16 -13.26 -4.69 23.30
C LEU A 16 -12.24 -5.01 24.38
N ASP A 17 -12.68 -5.60 25.49
CA ASP A 17 -11.81 -5.94 26.62
C ASP A 17 -10.72 -6.93 26.19
N LEU A 18 -11.07 -7.92 25.35
CA LEU A 18 -10.12 -8.89 24.82
C LEU A 18 -9.07 -8.23 23.89
N ILE A 19 -9.51 -7.39 22.95
CA ILE A 19 -8.59 -6.71 22.02
C ILE A 19 -7.69 -5.75 22.78
N ASN A 20 -8.25 -4.92 23.66
CA ASN A 20 -7.49 -3.99 24.49
C ASN A 20 -6.49 -4.71 25.38
N HIS A 21 -6.86 -5.86 25.95
CA HIS A 21 -5.95 -6.71 26.68
C HIS A 21 -4.82 -7.22 25.79
N SER A 22 -5.12 -7.76 24.60
CA SER A 22 -4.11 -8.26 23.66
C SER A 22 -3.12 -7.17 23.24
N MET A 23 -3.62 -5.99 22.85
CA MET A 23 -2.79 -4.86 22.45
C MET A 23 -1.83 -4.42 23.56
N ARG A 24 -2.28 -4.37 24.83
CA ARG A 24 -1.42 -4.04 25.98
C ARG A 24 -0.29 -5.04 26.21
N HIS A 25 -0.51 -6.32 25.89
CA HIS A 25 0.46 -7.39 26.12
C HIS A 25 1.34 -7.68 24.89
N SER A 26 1.08 -7.03 23.75
CA SER A 26 1.96 -7.07 22.58
C SER A 26 3.35 -6.47 22.89
N PRO A 27 4.40 -6.79 22.12
CA PRO A 27 5.73 -6.18 22.32
C PRO A 27 5.70 -4.64 22.33
N THR A 28 5.01 -4.01 21.36
CA THR A 28 4.80 -2.55 21.34
C THR A 28 3.98 -2.08 22.54
N GLY A 29 2.94 -2.84 22.91
CA GLY A 29 2.07 -2.50 24.04
C GLY A 29 2.79 -2.49 25.40
N LYS A 30 3.68 -3.45 25.62
CA LYS A 30 4.50 -3.54 26.84
C LYS A 30 5.41 -2.32 27.01
N VAL A 31 5.93 -1.78 25.91
CA VAL A 31 6.77 -0.57 25.91
C VAL A 31 5.93 0.67 26.23
N LEU A 32 4.76 0.79 25.61
CA LEU A 32 3.83 1.90 25.84
C LEU A 32 3.19 1.88 27.24
N GLY A 33 3.01 0.69 27.83
CA GLY A 33 2.38 0.50 29.13
C GLY A 33 0.98 1.12 29.18
N ASN A 34 0.79 2.10 30.07
CA ASN A 34 -0.49 2.79 30.22
C ASN A 34 -0.83 3.76 29.07
N GLN A 35 0.13 4.01 28.16
CA GLN A 35 -0.07 4.87 26.99
C GLN A 35 -0.69 4.11 25.80
N VAL A 36 -0.90 2.79 25.91
CA VAL A 36 -1.59 2.01 24.87
C VAL A 36 -3.02 2.52 24.70
N TYR A 37 -3.32 2.95 23.48
CA TYR A 37 -4.66 3.39 23.11
C TYR A 37 -5.71 2.31 23.44
N GLN A 38 -6.84 2.74 24.01
CA GLN A 38 -7.94 1.88 24.37
C GLN A 38 -9.06 2.03 23.35
N LEU A 39 -9.32 0.96 22.60
CA LEU A 39 -10.40 0.91 21.64
C LEU A 39 -11.73 1.08 22.36
N ASN A 40 -12.63 1.80 21.69
CA ASN A 40 -13.99 2.02 22.08
C ASN A 40 -14.95 1.46 21.00
N LYS A 41 -16.26 1.62 21.21
CA LYS A 41 -17.28 1.06 20.30
C LYS A 41 -17.20 1.63 18.88
N GLN A 42 -16.86 2.91 18.73
CA GLN A 42 -16.70 3.54 17.41
C GLN A 42 -15.54 2.91 16.64
N ASP A 43 -14.45 2.54 17.32
CA ASP A 43 -13.32 1.86 16.69
C ASP A 43 -13.71 0.46 16.20
N LEU A 44 -14.58 -0.25 16.91
CA LEU A 44 -15.12 -1.52 16.43
C LEU A 44 -15.98 -1.35 15.18
N GLU A 45 -16.77 -0.28 15.08
CA GLU A 45 -17.54 0.02 13.88
C GLU A 45 -16.62 0.34 12.69
N ILE A 46 -15.52 1.07 12.92
CA ILE A 46 -14.50 1.34 11.90
C ILE A 46 -13.82 0.03 11.49
N LEU A 47 -13.44 -0.83 12.44
CA LEU A 47 -12.82 -2.13 12.17
C LEU A 47 -13.77 -3.07 11.39
N ASP A 48 -15.07 -3.01 11.69
CA ASP A 48 -16.09 -3.76 10.95
C ASP A 48 -16.20 -3.27 9.50
N ARG A 49 -16.27 -1.94 9.29
CA ARG A 49 -16.23 -1.35 7.94
C ARG A 49 -14.94 -1.68 7.20
N PHE A 50 -13.81 -1.73 7.91
CA PHE A 50 -12.56 -2.16 7.31
C PHE A 50 -12.70 -3.58 6.74
N LYS A 51 -13.16 -4.53 7.54
CA LYS A 51 -13.33 -5.93 7.13
C LYS A 51 -14.31 -6.07 5.96
N HIS A 52 -15.44 -5.38 5.99
CA HIS A 52 -16.51 -5.58 5.01
C HIS A 52 -16.42 -4.69 3.77
N ARG A 53 -15.57 -3.65 3.78
CA ARG A 53 -15.46 -2.70 2.67
C ARG A 53 -14.02 -2.36 2.32
N THR A 54 -13.26 -1.76 3.24
CA THR A 54 -11.93 -1.23 2.91
C THR A 54 -10.93 -2.33 2.55
N ALA A 55 -10.90 -3.45 3.26
CA ALA A 55 -9.99 -4.56 2.95
C ALA A 55 -10.24 -5.16 1.56
N LEU A 56 -11.48 -5.09 1.06
CA LEU A 56 -11.87 -5.63 -0.24
C LEU A 56 -11.42 -4.78 -1.43
N THR A 57 -10.93 -3.56 -1.19
CA THR A 57 -10.31 -2.72 -2.23
C THR A 57 -8.85 -3.09 -2.48
N PHE A 58 -8.26 -3.95 -1.63
CA PHE A 58 -6.88 -4.41 -1.74
C PHE A 58 -6.78 -5.83 -2.29
N GLY A 59 -5.69 -6.06 -3.03
CA GLY A 59 -5.38 -7.37 -3.61
C GLY A 59 -6.19 -7.67 -4.86
N SER A 60 -5.98 -8.88 -5.39
CA SER A 60 -6.71 -9.34 -6.57
C SER A 60 -8.06 -9.94 -6.19
N ASN A 61 -8.93 -10.16 -7.19
CA ASN A 61 -10.18 -10.91 -6.99
C ASN A 61 -9.97 -12.28 -6.33
N ASN A 62 -8.81 -12.92 -6.55
CA ASN A 62 -8.50 -14.25 -6.03
C ASN A 62 -7.87 -14.24 -4.64
N THR A 63 -7.48 -13.08 -4.13
CA THR A 63 -6.65 -12.97 -2.92
C THR A 63 -7.14 -11.95 -1.89
N LYS A 64 -8.05 -11.03 -2.24
CA LYS A 64 -8.58 -10.01 -1.31
C LYS A 64 -9.18 -10.57 -0.02
N TRP A 65 -9.74 -11.79 -0.07
CA TRP A 65 -10.27 -12.48 1.11
C TRP A 65 -9.19 -12.81 2.16
N ILE A 66 -7.92 -12.98 1.76
CA ILE A 66 -6.80 -13.22 2.68
C ILE A 66 -6.55 -11.94 3.49
N ILE A 67 -6.50 -10.79 2.83
CA ILE A 67 -6.34 -9.49 3.50
C ILE A 67 -7.53 -9.24 4.43
N GLN A 68 -8.76 -9.51 3.96
CA GLN A 68 -9.98 -9.39 4.77
C GLN A 68 -9.95 -10.24 6.05
N ALA A 69 -9.34 -11.43 6.00
CA ALA A 69 -9.25 -12.33 7.16
C ALA A 69 -8.07 -11.98 8.08
N GLU A 70 -6.89 -11.79 7.52
CA GLU A 70 -5.63 -11.69 8.26
C GLU A 70 -5.35 -10.29 8.79
N ALA A 71 -5.67 -9.23 8.04
CA ALA A 71 -5.36 -7.86 8.46
C ALA A 71 -6.10 -7.46 9.75
N PRO A 72 -7.41 -7.72 9.93
CA PRO A 72 -8.09 -7.44 11.20
C PRO A 72 -7.55 -8.30 12.35
N ARG A 73 -7.22 -9.57 12.08
CA ARG A 73 -6.65 -10.48 13.09
C ARG A 73 -5.31 -9.95 13.59
N LEU A 74 -4.41 -9.55 12.68
CA LEU A 74 -3.12 -8.96 13.01
C LEU A 74 -3.28 -7.60 13.71
N ALA A 75 -4.22 -6.76 13.28
CA ALA A 75 -4.50 -5.48 13.91
C ALA A 75 -4.82 -5.64 15.40
N CYS A 76 -5.63 -6.65 15.76
CA CYS A 76 -5.96 -6.93 17.16
C CYS A 76 -4.75 -7.33 18.02
N LEU A 77 -3.65 -7.77 17.40
CA LEU A 77 -2.43 -8.20 18.09
C LEU A 77 -1.35 -7.11 18.12
N HIS A 78 -1.38 -6.18 17.17
CA HIS A 78 -0.29 -5.25 16.90
C HIS A 78 -0.80 -3.80 16.88
N PRO A 79 -0.53 -3.00 17.94
CA PRO A 79 -1.10 -1.65 18.09
C PRO A 79 -0.84 -0.72 16.90
N PHE A 80 0.36 -0.77 16.30
CA PHE A 80 0.67 0.07 15.13
C PHE A 80 -0.27 -0.26 13.95
N LEU A 81 -0.54 -1.54 13.69
CA LEU A 81 -1.43 -1.96 12.61
C LEU A 81 -2.89 -1.65 12.91
N MET A 82 -3.33 -1.73 14.18
CA MET A 82 -4.66 -1.24 14.57
C MET A 82 -4.85 0.23 14.21
N HIS A 83 -3.89 1.08 14.58
CA HIS A 83 -3.93 2.49 14.19
C HIS A 83 -3.93 2.68 12.67
N VAL A 84 -3.15 1.90 11.91
CA VAL A 84 -3.16 1.94 10.44
C VAL A 84 -4.55 1.58 9.89
N VAL A 85 -5.18 0.51 10.38
CA VAL A 85 -6.51 0.07 9.92
C VAL A 85 -7.58 1.11 10.18
N LEU A 86 -7.55 1.74 11.36
CA LEU A 86 -8.49 2.80 11.74
C LEU A 86 -8.28 4.06 10.87
N ALA A 87 -7.03 4.50 10.70
CA ALA A 87 -6.69 5.65 9.87
C ALA A 87 -7.09 5.42 8.40
N LEU A 88 -6.69 4.29 7.82
CA LEU A 88 -7.00 3.95 6.43
C LEU A 88 -8.50 3.91 6.17
N THR A 89 -9.26 3.33 7.09
CA THR A 89 -10.72 3.25 6.94
C THR A 89 -11.38 4.61 7.09
N ALA A 90 -10.90 5.47 7.99
CA ALA A 90 -11.37 6.84 8.12
C ALA A 90 -11.04 7.68 6.86
N SER A 91 -9.83 7.55 6.32
CA SER A 91 -9.45 8.18 5.05
C SER A 91 -10.31 7.71 3.88
N HIS A 92 -10.63 6.41 3.84
CA HIS A 92 -11.53 5.84 2.84
C HIS A 92 -12.99 6.34 3.01
N ASP A 93 -13.51 6.40 4.25
CA ASP A 93 -14.81 6.99 4.57
C ASP A 93 -14.90 8.44 4.07
N ARG A 94 -13.84 9.23 4.32
CA ARG A 94 -13.74 10.62 3.87
C ARG A 94 -13.79 10.71 2.35
N ARG A 95 -12.97 9.93 1.64
CA ARG A 95 -12.93 9.92 0.16
C ARG A 95 -14.28 9.53 -0.46
N LEU A 96 -15.01 8.59 0.14
CA LEU A 96 -16.36 8.19 -0.32
C LEU A 96 -17.43 9.24 -0.03
N SER A 97 -17.26 10.04 1.04
CA SER A 97 -18.24 11.05 1.45
C SER A 97 -18.03 12.40 0.77
N SER A 98 -16.77 12.77 0.51
CA SER A 98 -16.35 14.01 -0.13
C SER A 98 -14.92 13.87 -0.65
N SER A 99 -14.70 13.99 -1.96
CA SER A 99 -13.36 13.92 -2.54
C SER A 99 -12.41 14.97 -1.96
N ASP A 100 -12.93 16.13 -1.56
CA ASP A 100 -12.13 17.32 -1.20
C ASP A 100 -12.14 17.62 0.32
N GLY A 101 -12.63 16.69 1.13
CA GLY A 101 -12.71 16.88 2.58
C GLY A 101 -11.33 16.84 3.25
N ASN A 102 -11.08 17.75 4.19
CA ASN A 102 -9.90 17.71 5.07
C ASN A 102 -9.95 16.49 6.02
N PRO A 103 -8.80 15.88 6.35
CA PRO A 103 -8.73 14.82 7.35
C PRO A 103 -9.35 15.22 8.68
N THR A 104 -10.06 14.29 9.32
CA THR A 104 -10.63 14.53 10.66
C THR A 104 -9.55 14.46 11.74
N ALA A 105 -9.81 15.05 12.92
CA ALA A 105 -8.87 14.96 14.04
C ALA A 105 -8.62 13.50 14.48
N SER A 106 -9.64 12.62 14.40
CA SER A 106 -9.49 11.20 14.69
C SER A 106 -8.63 10.49 13.64
N GLU A 107 -8.86 10.76 12.35
CA GLU A 107 -8.02 10.24 11.25
C GLU A 107 -6.56 10.61 11.44
N LEU A 108 -6.26 11.90 11.68
CA LEU A 108 -4.91 12.39 11.92
C LEU A 108 -4.28 11.78 13.18
N PHE A 109 -5.07 11.61 14.24
CA PHE A 109 -4.62 10.95 15.47
C PHE A 109 -4.19 9.51 15.22
N HIS A 110 -5.01 8.71 14.53
CA HIS A 110 -4.64 7.33 14.22
C HIS A 110 -3.48 7.25 13.23
N TYR A 111 -3.42 8.13 12.22
CA TYR A 111 -2.32 8.17 11.27
C TYR A 111 -0.98 8.53 11.93
N TYR A 112 -0.97 9.52 12.83
CA TYR A 112 0.21 9.88 13.60
C TYR A 112 0.72 8.72 14.47
N ASN A 113 -0.18 8.10 15.25
CA ASN A 113 0.20 6.96 16.08
C ASN A 113 0.62 5.73 15.25
N ALA A 114 -0.04 5.49 14.12
CA ALA A 114 0.32 4.43 13.18
C ALA A 114 1.77 4.58 12.72
N THR A 115 2.12 5.74 12.17
CA THR A 115 3.46 6.00 11.63
C THR A 115 4.53 6.05 12.72
N ALA A 116 4.26 6.65 13.87
CA ALA A 116 5.19 6.69 15.00
C ALA A 116 5.50 5.28 15.55
N LEU A 117 4.46 4.47 15.80
CA LEU A 117 4.64 3.12 16.33
C LEU A 117 5.22 2.15 15.30
N PHE A 118 4.86 2.31 14.03
CA PHE A 118 5.46 1.55 12.93
C PHE A 118 6.97 1.83 12.82
N ASN A 119 7.36 3.11 12.80
CA ASN A 119 8.77 3.51 12.76
C ASN A 119 9.55 3.01 13.99
N TYR A 120 8.97 3.12 15.19
CA TYR A 120 9.54 2.55 16.40
C TYR A 120 9.80 1.04 16.23
N ARG A 121 8.80 0.30 15.69
CA ARG A 121 8.91 -1.15 15.56
C ARG A 121 9.99 -1.58 14.58
N LEU A 122 10.18 -0.83 13.49
CA LEU A 122 11.23 -1.06 12.49
C LEU A 122 12.66 -0.93 13.06
N GLN A 123 12.84 -0.16 14.14
CA GLN A 123 14.16 0.08 14.74
C GLN A 123 14.58 -1.02 15.75
N CYS A 124 13.66 -1.90 16.13
CA CYS A 124 13.93 -2.97 17.07
C CYS A 124 14.53 -4.21 16.38
N GLN A 125 15.47 -4.89 17.05
CA GLN A 125 16.19 -6.03 16.46
C GLN A 125 15.38 -7.34 16.46
N ASP A 126 14.56 -7.58 17.49
CA ASP A 126 13.83 -8.84 17.64
C ASP A 126 12.43 -8.74 17.05
N ILE A 127 12.26 -9.02 15.75
CA ILE A 127 10.95 -9.02 15.08
C ILE A 127 10.44 -10.44 14.93
N THR A 128 9.29 -10.75 15.55
CA THR A 128 8.65 -12.07 15.46
C THR A 128 8.03 -12.30 14.07
N PRO A 129 7.75 -13.56 13.67
CA PRO A 129 7.06 -13.84 12.40
C PRO A 129 5.71 -13.13 12.27
N SER A 130 4.91 -13.09 13.33
CA SER A 130 3.62 -12.37 13.33
C SER A 130 3.80 -10.87 13.11
N GLU A 131 4.85 -10.27 13.66
CA GLU A 131 5.16 -8.86 13.46
C GLU A 131 5.69 -8.58 12.06
N ARG A 132 6.43 -9.51 11.45
CA ARG A 132 6.83 -9.39 10.03
C ARG A 132 5.61 -9.31 9.12
N ASP A 133 4.60 -10.15 9.33
CA ASP A 133 3.34 -10.06 8.57
C ASP A 133 2.62 -8.72 8.83
N ALA A 134 2.57 -8.29 10.09
CA ALA A 134 1.91 -7.04 10.46
C ALA A 134 2.63 -5.80 9.89
N ILE A 135 3.96 -5.79 9.89
CA ILE A 135 4.79 -4.73 9.28
C ILE A 135 4.56 -4.73 7.77
N TRP A 136 4.55 -5.90 7.14
CA TRP A 136 4.33 -6.02 5.70
C TRP A 136 2.99 -5.42 5.28
N ILE A 137 1.88 -5.84 5.91
CA ILE A 137 0.56 -5.31 5.55
C ILE A 137 0.37 -3.85 5.98
N ALA A 138 0.96 -3.43 7.11
CA ALA A 138 0.95 -2.03 7.52
C ALA A 138 1.66 -1.14 6.50
N SER A 139 2.80 -1.58 5.96
CA SER A 139 3.53 -0.84 4.93
C SER A 139 2.68 -0.64 3.67
N LEU A 140 1.97 -1.68 3.22
CA LEU A 140 1.05 -1.61 2.08
C LEU A 140 -0.05 -0.56 2.31
N PHE A 141 -0.66 -0.57 3.50
CA PHE A 141 -1.74 0.35 3.85
C PHE A 141 -1.27 1.79 4.04
N ILE A 142 -0.09 2.00 4.63
CA ILE A 142 0.50 3.34 4.76
C ILE A 142 0.82 3.91 3.36
N SER A 143 1.43 3.11 2.49
CA SER A 143 1.67 3.53 1.10
C SER A 143 0.37 3.87 0.37
N ALA A 144 -0.70 3.09 0.57
CA ALA A 144 -2.00 3.38 -0.03
C ALA A 144 -2.61 4.67 0.49
N MET A 145 -2.57 4.93 1.81
CA MET A 145 -3.03 6.21 2.37
C MET A 145 -2.28 7.39 1.74
N GLN A 146 -0.96 7.28 1.58
CA GLN A 146 -0.13 8.35 1.02
C GLN A 146 -0.36 8.58 -0.47
N MET A 147 -0.51 7.51 -1.25
CA MET A 147 -0.87 7.64 -2.67
C MET A 147 -2.23 8.33 -2.81
N CYS A 148 -3.17 7.98 -1.94
CA CYS A 148 -4.49 8.60 -1.92
C CYS A 148 -4.54 9.95 -1.22
N ASP A 149 -3.42 10.56 -0.79
CA ASP A 149 -3.40 11.84 -0.07
C ASP A 149 -2.93 12.99 -0.98
N ILE A 150 -3.65 13.21 -2.09
CA ILE A 150 -3.45 14.42 -2.89
C ILE A 150 -4.06 15.61 -2.15
N GLN A 151 -3.20 16.52 -1.72
CA GLN A 151 -3.57 17.80 -1.10
C GLN A 151 -3.50 18.98 -2.10
N ALA A 152 -3.20 18.71 -3.37
CA ALA A 152 -3.13 19.71 -4.42
C ALA A 152 -4.54 20.14 -4.85
N GLN A 153 -4.83 21.44 -4.74
CA GLN A 153 -6.07 22.03 -5.27
C GLN A 153 -5.89 22.52 -6.71
N ARG A 154 -4.64 22.71 -7.14
CA ARG A 154 -4.26 23.15 -8.49
C ARG A 154 -3.23 22.22 -9.10
N PRO A 155 -3.17 22.09 -10.44
CA PRO A 155 -2.16 21.26 -11.11
C PRO A 155 -0.72 21.64 -10.72
N GLU A 156 -0.47 22.94 -10.52
CA GLU A 156 0.87 23.44 -10.12
C GLU A 156 1.28 22.99 -8.71
N GLU A 157 0.32 22.62 -7.86
CA GLU A 157 0.54 22.13 -6.50
C GLU A 157 0.70 20.61 -6.46
N ALA A 158 0.44 19.91 -7.58
CA ALA A 158 0.62 18.47 -7.68
C ALA A 158 2.05 18.11 -8.09
N TRP A 159 2.53 16.95 -7.64
CA TRP A 159 3.73 16.35 -8.23
C TRP A 159 3.42 15.96 -9.70
N PRO A 160 4.33 16.19 -10.66
CA PRO A 160 5.72 16.65 -10.52
C PRO A 160 5.91 18.18 -10.56
N LEU A 161 4.86 18.96 -10.82
CA LEU A 161 4.97 20.41 -11.04
C LEU A 161 5.32 21.20 -9.77
N ARG A 162 4.85 20.74 -8.60
CA ARG A 162 5.15 21.36 -7.31
C ARG A 162 6.65 21.38 -7.03
N THR A 163 7.17 22.52 -6.57
CA THR A 163 8.53 22.61 -6.03
C THR A 163 8.68 21.72 -4.79
N SER A 164 9.72 20.87 -4.76
CA SER A 164 9.93 19.94 -3.65
C SER A 164 10.15 20.68 -2.33
N ASP A 165 9.30 20.45 -1.33
CA ASP A 165 9.51 20.92 0.04
C ASP A 165 10.44 19.93 0.77
N PRO A 166 11.55 20.39 1.38
CA PRO A 166 12.42 19.54 2.20
C PRO A 166 11.72 18.84 3.38
N GLY A 167 10.59 19.37 3.86
CA GLY A 167 9.86 18.85 5.03
C GLY A 167 8.74 17.86 4.71
N GLU A 168 8.36 17.69 3.44
CA GLU A 168 7.25 16.82 3.08
C GLU A 168 7.72 15.36 2.92
N PRO A 169 6.94 14.39 3.42
CA PRO A 169 7.23 12.98 3.18
C PRO A 169 7.27 12.72 1.68
N ASN A 170 8.45 12.38 1.17
CA ASN A 170 8.59 11.98 -0.21
C ASN A 170 7.93 10.60 -0.38
N TRP A 171 6.64 10.59 -0.71
CA TRP A 171 5.86 9.37 -0.94
C TRP A 171 6.50 8.49 -2.02
N LEU A 172 7.27 9.07 -2.95
CA LEU A 172 8.11 8.30 -3.87
C LEU A 172 9.22 7.58 -3.12
N THR A 173 9.98 8.26 -2.27
CA THR A 173 11.00 7.62 -1.40
C THR A 173 10.39 6.52 -0.53
N LEU A 174 9.17 6.71 -0.02
CA LEU A 174 8.47 5.67 0.76
C LEU A 174 8.10 4.46 -0.09
N ASN A 175 7.69 4.67 -1.34
CA ASN A 175 7.49 3.59 -2.32
C ASN A 175 8.81 2.91 -2.76
N LEU A 176 9.94 3.61 -2.69
CA LEU A 176 11.27 3.05 -2.98
C LEU A 176 11.76 2.11 -1.85
N GLY A 177 11.40 2.42 -0.59
CA GLY A 177 11.73 1.61 0.59
C GLY A 177 11.06 0.22 0.64
N LYS A 178 10.15 -0.08 -0.29
CA LYS A 178 9.47 -1.39 -0.34
C LYS A 178 10.42 -2.58 -0.50
N ASN A 179 11.57 -2.40 -1.15
CA ASN A 179 12.52 -3.49 -1.36
C ASN A 179 13.15 -3.88 -0.01
N ASP A 180 13.47 -2.89 0.81
CA ASP A 180 13.97 -3.10 2.17
C ASP A 180 12.87 -3.72 3.04
N MET A 181 11.62 -3.26 2.91
CA MET A 181 10.48 -3.87 3.61
C MET A 181 10.23 -5.32 3.16
N TRP A 182 10.37 -5.62 1.87
CA TRP A 182 10.27 -6.97 1.33
C TRP A 182 11.34 -7.87 1.94
N ASN A 183 12.59 -7.43 1.97
CA ASN A 183 13.70 -8.18 2.55
C ASN A 183 13.54 -8.38 4.07
N LEU A 184 13.05 -7.36 4.77
CA LEU A 184 12.83 -7.40 6.22
C LEU A 184 11.72 -8.39 6.60
N CYS A 185 10.59 -8.32 5.91
CA CYS A 185 9.40 -9.08 6.25
C CYS A 185 9.40 -10.49 5.66
N ASP A 186 9.99 -10.63 4.47
CA ASP A 186 9.93 -11.81 3.60
C ASP A 186 8.55 -12.46 3.62
N PRO A 187 7.55 -11.87 2.95
CA PRO A 187 6.19 -12.41 2.95
C PRO A 187 6.07 -13.77 2.23
N THR A 188 7.14 -14.25 1.59
CA THR A 188 7.18 -15.56 0.91
C THR A 188 7.59 -16.71 1.82
N ARG A 189 8.02 -16.41 3.05
CA ARG A 189 8.36 -17.40 4.07
C ARG A 189 7.20 -18.36 4.34
N THR A 190 7.54 -19.60 4.65
CA THR A 190 6.57 -20.71 4.81
C THR A 190 5.64 -20.54 6.01
N ASP A 191 6.00 -19.71 6.99
CA ASP A 191 5.19 -19.40 8.16
C ASP A 191 4.40 -18.09 8.02
N SER A 192 4.37 -17.46 6.82
CA SER A 192 3.59 -16.22 6.59
C SER A 192 2.15 -16.53 6.29
N CYS A 193 1.23 -15.78 6.92
CA CYS A 193 -0.18 -15.84 6.56
C CYS A 193 -0.48 -15.26 5.16
N PHE A 194 0.46 -14.52 4.57
CA PHE A 194 0.35 -13.94 3.23
C PHE A 194 1.06 -14.76 2.14
N GLN A 195 1.73 -15.86 2.47
CA GLN A 195 2.43 -16.70 1.50
C GLN A 195 1.48 -17.16 0.37
N VAL A 196 0.32 -17.72 0.74
CA VAL A 196 -0.69 -18.20 -0.21
C VAL A 196 -1.19 -17.07 -1.12
N MET A 197 -1.28 -15.84 -0.61
CA MET A 197 -1.64 -14.70 -1.43
C MET A 197 -0.58 -14.44 -2.50
N LEU A 198 0.70 -14.44 -2.13
CA LEU A 198 1.78 -14.17 -3.06
C LEU A 198 1.94 -15.28 -4.10
N ASP A 199 1.77 -16.53 -3.70
CA ASP A 199 1.76 -17.67 -4.63
C ASP A 199 0.66 -17.52 -5.68
N LYS A 200 -0.56 -17.13 -5.26
CA LYS A 200 -1.69 -16.92 -6.17
C LYS A 200 -1.57 -15.65 -7.02
N CYS A 201 -0.89 -14.63 -6.52
CA CYS A 201 -0.61 -13.39 -7.24
C CYS A 201 0.66 -13.47 -8.10
N SER A 202 1.34 -14.63 -8.13
CA SER A 202 2.59 -14.79 -8.85
C SER A 202 2.38 -14.69 -10.36
N ILE A 203 2.73 -13.54 -10.90
CA ILE A 203 2.77 -13.29 -12.34
C ILE A 203 3.78 -14.17 -13.08
N ARG A 204 4.68 -14.87 -12.38
CA ARG A 204 5.69 -15.76 -13.00
C ARG A 204 5.05 -16.93 -13.74
N ALA A 205 3.82 -17.30 -13.37
CA ALA A 205 3.07 -18.36 -14.03
C ALA A 205 2.22 -17.85 -15.21
N GLU A 206 2.18 -16.54 -15.46
CA GLU A 206 1.38 -15.95 -16.53
C GLU A 206 2.19 -15.82 -17.84
N PRO A 207 1.84 -16.58 -18.90
CA PRO A 207 2.59 -16.53 -20.17
C PRO A 207 2.42 -15.20 -20.92
N GLU A 208 1.35 -14.46 -20.63
CA GLU A 208 1.01 -13.22 -21.31
C GLU A 208 1.74 -12.00 -20.75
N PHE A 209 2.14 -12.01 -19.48
CA PHE A 209 2.86 -10.90 -18.84
C PHE A 209 4.26 -11.35 -18.40
N THR A 210 5.25 -11.05 -19.24
CA THR A 210 6.66 -11.42 -19.05
C THR A 210 7.49 -10.15 -18.86
N PRO A 211 7.42 -9.49 -17.68
CA PRO A 211 8.10 -8.21 -17.49
C PRO A 211 9.64 -8.34 -17.61
N TYR A 212 10.15 -9.56 -17.51
CA TYR A 212 11.56 -9.91 -17.66
C TYR A 212 12.05 -10.06 -19.08
N GLU A 213 11.13 -10.27 -20.02
CA GLU A 213 11.45 -10.64 -21.40
C GLU A 213 10.87 -9.60 -22.35
N LEU A 214 11.60 -9.34 -23.42
CA LEU A 214 11.13 -8.49 -24.50
C LEU A 214 10.36 -9.36 -25.50
N LYS A 215 9.10 -9.00 -25.82
CA LYS A 215 8.28 -9.74 -26.78
C LYS A 215 8.44 -9.16 -28.19
N GLY A 216 8.48 -10.03 -29.21
CA GLY A 216 8.47 -9.61 -30.62
C GLY A 216 9.64 -8.72 -31.02
N ASP A 217 9.35 -7.66 -31.78
CA ASP A 217 10.28 -6.58 -32.15
C ASP A 217 10.62 -5.63 -30.98
N GLY A 218 9.76 -5.62 -29.96
CA GLY A 218 10.02 -5.08 -28.65
C GLY A 218 8.84 -4.30 -28.07
N PHE A 219 8.92 -2.98 -28.19
CA PHE A 219 7.95 -2.06 -27.58
C PHE A 219 6.72 -1.86 -28.46
N GLN A 220 6.11 -2.94 -28.93
CA GLN A 220 5.03 -2.97 -29.93
C GLN A 220 3.83 -2.06 -29.62
N ASN A 221 3.59 -1.72 -28.35
CA ASN A 221 2.49 -0.86 -27.92
C ASN A 221 2.92 0.59 -27.64
N LEU A 222 4.22 0.92 -27.70
CA LEU A 222 4.71 2.29 -27.51
C LEU A 222 4.78 3.04 -28.86
N PRO A 223 4.38 4.32 -28.92
CA PRO A 223 4.56 5.16 -30.10
C PRO A 223 6.02 5.25 -30.52
N SER A 224 6.30 5.25 -31.84
CA SER A 224 7.68 5.31 -32.37
C SER A 224 8.41 6.58 -31.94
N GLU A 225 7.71 7.71 -31.85
CA GLU A 225 8.26 8.99 -31.40
C GLU A 225 8.72 8.94 -29.94
N MET A 226 8.03 8.15 -29.10
CA MET A 226 8.45 7.90 -27.73
C MET A 226 9.74 7.06 -27.71
N LEU A 227 9.85 6.06 -28.57
CA LEU A 227 11.03 5.20 -28.63
C LEU A 227 12.27 5.99 -29.08
N GLU A 228 12.13 6.86 -30.08
CA GLU A 228 13.19 7.78 -30.50
C GLU A 228 13.60 8.71 -29.35
N TYR A 229 12.62 9.36 -28.69
CA TYR A 229 12.89 10.27 -27.58
C TYR A 229 13.62 9.60 -26.40
N LEU A 230 13.26 8.36 -26.08
CA LEU A 230 13.85 7.59 -24.98
C LEU A 230 15.14 6.83 -25.39
N ASN A 231 15.61 6.98 -26.64
CA ASN A 231 16.73 6.24 -27.23
C ASN A 231 16.56 4.71 -27.10
N LEU A 232 15.40 4.22 -27.54
CA LEU A 232 14.98 2.81 -27.49
C LEU A 232 14.75 2.19 -28.89
N ASP A 233 14.94 2.99 -29.94
CA ASP A 233 14.76 2.66 -31.35
C ASP A 233 15.88 1.75 -31.90
N ASP A 234 17.12 1.93 -31.44
CA ASP A 234 18.25 1.10 -31.84
C ASP A 234 18.39 -0.17 -30.96
N PRO A 235 18.19 -1.38 -31.52
CA PRO A 235 18.33 -2.63 -30.78
C PRO A 235 19.71 -2.88 -30.17
N SER A 236 20.76 -2.27 -30.72
CA SER A 236 22.14 -2.49 -30.27
C SER A 236 22.49 -1.70 -29.01
N THR A 237 21.82 -0.57 -28.77
CA THR A 237 22.09 0.33 -27.65
C THR A 237 20.96 0.38 -26.62
N ARG A 238 19.71 0.11 -27.03
CA ARG A 238 18.51 0.24 -26.17
C ARG A 238 18.60 -0.49 -24.83
N ALA A 239 19.26 -1.64 -24.76
CA ALA A 239 19.37 -2.42 -23.52
C ALA A 239 20.17 -1.70 -22.41
N SER A 240 20.98 -0.71 -22.79
CA SER A 240 21.75 0.12 -21.85
C SER A 240 20.98 1.36 -21.38
N SER A 241 19.84 1.67 -22.01
CA SER A 241 19.00 2.81 -21.65
C SER A 241 18.36 2.59 -20.28
N PRO A 242 18.38 3.59 -19.38
CA PRO A 242 17.70 3.51 -18.08
C PRO A 242 16.17 3.36 -18.22
N TYR A 243 15.61 3.68 -19.39
CA TYR A 243 14.19 3.53 -19.70
C TYR A 243 13.80 2.12 -20.14
N PHE A 244 14.76 1.30 -20.59
CA PHE A 244 14.49 0.03 -21.28
C PHE A 244 13.53 -0.87 -20.50
N ARG A 245 13.80 -1.04 -19.20
CA ARG A 245 13.03 -1.93 -18.36
C ARG A 245 11.61 -1.41 -18.12
N ALA A 246 11.49 -0.12 -17.81
CA ALA A 246 10.21 0.53 -17.57
C ALA A 246 9.36 0.52 -18.85
N ALA A 247 9.94 0.87 -20.00
CA ALA A 247 9.28 0.84 -21.29
C ALA A 247 8.78 -0.55 -21.68
N ASN A 248 9.54 -1.62 -21.39
CA ASN A 248 9.10 -2.99 -21.68
C ASN A 248 7.84 -3.33 -20.87
N ILE A 249 7.84 -2.99 -19.58
CA ILE A 249 6.70 -3.24 -18.70
C ILE A 249 5.49 -2.42 -19.15
N VAL A 250 5.67 -1.11 -19.40
CA VAL A 250 4.58 -0.22 -19.85
C VAL A 250 3.99 -0.69 -21.17
N SER A 251 4.82 -1.10 -22.14
CA SER A 251 4.34 -1.68 -23.40
C SER A 251 3.43 -2.88 -23.16
N GLN A 252 3.77 -3.77 -22.21
CA GLN A 252 2.94 -4.93 -21.87
C GLN A 252 1.69 -4.58 -21.05
N LEU A 253 1.71 -3.49 -20.29
CA LEU A 253 0.56 -3.02 -19.50
C LEU A 253 -0.45 -2.22 -20.31
N MET A 254 -0.03 -1.51 -21.36
CA MET A 254 -0.89 -0.64 -22.16
C MET A 254 -2.17 -1.31 -22.72
N PRO A 255 -2.16 -2.56 -23.21
CA PRO A 255 -3.37 -3.21 -23.68
C PRO A 255 -4.29 -3.71 -22.55
N LEU A 256 -3.86 -3.62 -21.29
CA LEU A 256 -4.59 -4.13 -20.15
C LEU A 256 -5.41 -3.03 -19.48
N GLU A 257 -6.63 -3.38 -19.08
CA GLU A 257 -7.45 -2.51 -18.24
C GLU A 257 -6.97 -2.56 -16.79
N TYR A 258 -6.96 -1.39 -16.13
CA TYR A 258 -6.69 -1.29 -14.70
C TYR A 258 -7.91 -1.77 -13.89
N ASN A 259 -7.81 -2.97 -13.32
CA ASN A 259 -8.84 -3.56 -12.47
C ASN A 259 -8.22 -4.58 -11.48
N GLN A 260 -9.02 -5.11 -10.55
CA GLN A 260 -8.53 -6.09 -9.55
C GLN A 260 -7.99 -7.40 -10.16
N SER A 261 -8.31 -7.72 -11.42
CA SER A 261 -7.75 -8.88 -12.10
C SER A 261 -6.32 -8.61 -12.61
N ASN A 262 -6.02 -7.36 -12.99
CA ASN A 262 -4.70 -6.97 -13.51
C ASN A 262 -3.82 -6.20 -12.50
N ILE A 263 -4.34 -5.83 -11.33
CA ILE A 263 -3.67 -4.96 -10.34
C ILE A 263 -2.23 -5.38 -9.99
N MET A 264 -1.95 -6.69 -9.91
CA MET A 264 -0.61 -7.19 -9.61
C MET A 264 0.40 -6.90 -10.74
N LYS A 265 -0.04 -6.86 -12.00
CA LYS A 265 0.80 -6.49 -13.15
C LYS A 265 1.18 -5.02 -13.09
N PHE A 266 0.23 -4.16 -12.72
CA PHE A 266 0.46 -2.74 -12.50
C PHE A 266 1.38 -2.47 -11.29
N ILE A 267 1.19 -3.18 -10.17
CA ILE A 267 2.10 -3.08 -9.00
C ILE A 267 3.52 -3.53 -9.35
N THR A 268 3.66 -4.52 -10.25
CA THR A 268 4.97 -5.02 -10.70
C THR A 268 5.80 -3.93 -11.38
N PHE A 269 5.19 -3.01 -12.11
CA PHE A 269 5.90 -1.86 -12.68
C PHE A 269 6.68 -1.10 -11.60
N LEU A 270 6.02 -0.77 -10.49
CA LEU A 270 6.68 -0.12 -9.38
C LEU A 270 7.81 -1.01 -8.84
N GLY A 271 7.55 -2.31 -8.65
CA GLY A 271 8.48 -3.29 -8.08
C GLY A 271 9.80 -3.45 -8.84
N LEU A 272 9.73 -3.41 -10.18
CA LEU A 272 10.85 -3.78 -11.06
C LEU A 272 11.62 -2.59 -11.64
N MET A 273 11.36 -1.37 -11.14
CA MET A 273 12.14 -0.20 -11.52
C MET A 273 13.61 -0.36 -11.11
N GLN A 274 14.51 -0.18 -12.08
CA GLN A 274 15.95 -0.20 -11.86
C GLN A 274 16.42 1.07 -11.13
N PRO A 275 17.54 1.03 -10.38
CA PRO A 275 18.09 2.18 -9.67
C PRO A 275 18.24 3.43 -10.55
N GLU A 276 18.73 3.27 -11.77
CA GLU A 276 18.99 4.37 -12.70
C GLU A 276 17.69 5.09 -13.11
N PHE A 277 16.61 4.33 -13.32
CA PHE A 277 15.29 4.88 -13.59
C PHE A 277 14.72 5.63 -12.36
N ARG A 278 14.96 5.13 -11.15
CA ARG A 278 14.52 5.77 -9.89
C ARG A 278 15.24 7.11 -9.66
N ASP A 279 16.51 7.19 -10.03
CA ASP A 279 17.28 8.44 -9.97
C ASP A 279 16.70 9.49 -10.92
N LEU A 280 16.31 9.09 -12.13
CA LEU A 280 15.63 9.96 -13.10
C LEU A 280 14.24 10.39 -12.60
N TRP A 281 13.49 9.47 -11.99
CA TRP A 281 12.19 9.78 -11.39
C TRP A 281 12.32 10.87 -10.33
N THR A 282 13.28 10.74 -9.41
CA THR A 282 13.51 11.72 -8.34
C THR A 282 13.86 13.10 -8.91
N LYS A 283 14.52 13.15 -10.07
CA LYS A 283 14.85 14.38 -10.81
C LYS A 283 13.70 14.91 -11.67
N LYS A 284 12.54 14.25 -11.67
CA LYS A 284 11.37 14.60 -12.49
C LYS A 284 11.70 14.63 -13.99
N ASP A 285 12.52 13.68 -14.42
CA ASP A 285 12.92 13.57 -15.82
C ASP A 285 11.68 13.43 -16.75
N PRO A 286 11.60 14.21 -17.85
CA PRO A 286 10.44 14.19 -18.74
C PRO A 286 10.15 12.82 -19.37
N GLY A 287 11.18 12.01 -19.66
CA GLY A 287 11.01 10.65 -20.20
C GLY A 287 10.40 9.69 -19.19
N VAL A 288 10.74 9.83 -17.91
CA VAL A 288 10.06 9.12 -16.83
C VAL A 288 8.59 9.54 -16.75
N LEU A 289 8.31 10.85 -16.72
CA LEU A 289 6.94 11.37 -16.67
C LEU A 289 6.09 10.90 -17.86
N LEU A 290 6.71 10.85 -19.05
CA LEU A 290 6.08 10.32 -20.24
C LEU A 290 5.66 8.86 -20.06
N LEU A 291 6.56 7.98 -19.59
CA LEU A 291 6.22 6.58 -19.34
C LEU A 291 5.15 6.41 -18.25
N LEU A 292 5.18 7.22 -17.20
CA LEU A 292 4.18 7.19 -16.12
C LEU A 292 2.79 7.58 -16.61
N SER A 293 2.70 8.58 -17.49
CA SER A 293 1.42 9.00 -18.07
C SER A 293 0.73 7.88 -18.86
N TYR A 294 1.51 7.00 -19.50
CA TYR A 294 1.00 5.83 -20.22
C TYR A 294 0.76 4.61 -19.34
N CYS A 295 1.52 4.46 -18.25
CA CYS A 295 1.35 3.36 -17.31
C CYS A 295 -0.02 3.40 -16.60
N ARG A 296 -0.70 4.56 -16.57
CA ARG A 296 -2.00 4.82 -15.91
C ARG A 296 -2.08 4.48 -14.40
N VAL A 297 -1.04 3.85 -13.84
CA VAL A 297 -0.93 3.45 -12.42
C VAL A 297 -1.17 4.61 -11.47
N GLU A 298 -0.69 5.81 -11.82
CA GLU A 298 -0.91 6.99 -10.99
C GLU A 298 -2.25 7.66 -11.27
N ILE A 299 -2.70 7.76 -12.52
CA ILE A 299 -3.87 8.58 -12.86
C ILE A 299 -5.19 7.91 -12.42
N ASP A 300 -5.31 6.58 -12.56
CA ASP A 300 -6.56 5.86 -12.24
C ASP A 300 -6.56 5.26 -10.82
N ALA A 301 -5.40 5.09 -10.16
CA ALA A 301 -5.38 4.82 -8.72
C ALA A 301 -5.81 6.05 -7.89
N LEU A 302 -5.71 7.25 -8.48
CA LEU A 302 -6.12 8.53 -7.90
C LEU A 302 -7.58 8.87 -8.20
N ALA A 303 -8.11 8.42 -9.35
CA ALA A 303 -9.54 8.43 -9.64
C ALA A 303 -10.15 7.15 -9.05
N GLY A 304 -10.47 7.18 -7.76
CA GLY A 304 -11.16 6.07 -7.09
C GLY A 304 -12.26 5.49 -7.98
N SER A 305 -12.43 4.17 -7.90
CA SER A 305 -13.46 3.39 -8.57
C SER A 305 -14.85 4.04 -8.47
N VAL A 306 -15.13 4.97 -9.37
CA VAL A 306 -16.41 5.61 -9.60
C VAL A 306 -16.83 5.17 -11.00
N GLY A 307 -17.70 4.16 -11.02
CA GLY A 307 -18.31 3.55 -12.23
C GLY A 307 -17.56 2.28 -12.66
N GLU A 308 -18.14 1.08 -12.65
CA GLU A 308 -19.52 0.60 -12.47
C GLU A 308 -19.56 -0.64 -11.55
#